data_AF-A0A9W7STR8-F1
#
_entry.id   AF-A0A9W7STR8-F1
#
_cell.length_a   1.000
_cell.length_b   1.000
_cell.length_c   1.000
_cell.angle_alpha   90.00
_cell.angle_beta   90.00
_cell.angle_gamma   90.00
#
_symmetry.space_group_name_H-M   'P 1'
#
loop_
_entity.id
_entity.type
_entity.pdbx_description
1 polymer ?
#
loop_
_entity_poly.entity_id
_entity_poly.type
_entity_poly.pdbx_seq_one_letter_code
_entity_poly.pdbx_strand_id
1 'polypeptide(L)'
;MTSHHNVDDIQPQEEPHNVNRAAPGISYFTPAQIPRAGTALVVEGQTSVPKLFQPLKLRGMTLQNRIMLSPLCQYSAEDGHYTMWHKTHIGGIVQRGPGLTCIEATAVTPQGRITPEDVGLWKDSQVRPIAEVVEFAHSQGQKIMIQLAHAGRKASTVAPWLSGGEVAGPELNGWPDDVWGPSPISWNENHAPVKELSLQDIEDLKRAWADATKRALACGFDAIEIHNAHGYLLHSFISPVSNKRTDKYGGSFENRTRLTIEIVDLVRSIIPKDMPLFLRISATDWLEEQKDEFPESWTGDDTARLAPILAEHGVDLLDVSSGGNHPKQHPHVKPAYQAPFAIKTKRAVGDKLHVGSVGAIENAHLANDLLEKDGLDLVTVGRAFQKNPGLVFQWAEELDQQVQMPNQIRWGFAGRGKPSGTPIKVE
;
A
#
# COMPACT_ATOMS: atom_id res chain seq x y z
N MET A 1 47.38 17.33 44.98
CA MET A 1 45.99 16.86 45.06
C MET A 1 45.15 17.97 44.44
N THR A 2 44.44 17.83 43.33
CA THR A 2 43.90 16.66 42.63
C THR A 2 43.65 17.04 41.17
N SER A 3 43.66 16.01 40.34
CA SER A 3 43.61 15.94 38.88
C SER A 3 42.50 16.73 38.20
N HIS A 4 42.86 17.40 37.12
CA HIS A 4 41.96 17.66 36.00
C HIS A 4 41.58 16.32 35.37
N HIS A 5 40.29 16.00 35.32
CA HIS A 5 39.80 14.85 34.58
C HIS A 5 39.93 15.12 33.09
N ASN A 6 40.81 14.36 32.44
CA ASN A 6 40.77 14.10 31.01
C ASN A 6 39.36 13.60 30.66
N VAL A 7 38.63 14.37 29.88
CA VAL A 7 37.63 13.82 28.98
C VAL A 7 38.44 13.46 27.75
N ASP A 8 38.67 12.16 27.54
CA ASP A 8 39.25 11.68 26.30
C ASP A 8 38.34 12.13 25.16
N ASP A 9 38.84 13.03 24.32
CA ASP A 9 38.30 13.33 23.00
C ASP A 9 38.36 12.03 22.18
N ILE A 10 37.32 11.22 22.26
CA ILE A 10 37.10 10.13 21.30
C ILE A 10 36.70 10.80 19.99
N GLN A 11 37.70 11.22 19.23
CA GLN A 11 37.58 11.46 17.80
C GLN A 11 36.86 10.24 17.20
N PRO A 12 35.75 10.38 16.45
CA PRO A 12 35.16 9.25 15.77
C PRO A 12 36.22 8.68 14.83
N GLN A 13 36.73 7.48 15.14
CA GLN A 13 37.63 6.77 14.24
C GLN A 13 36.91 6.65 12.90
N GLU A 14 37.41 7.36 11.88
CA GLU A 14 37.00 7.13 10.50
C GLU A 14 37.25 5.66 10.21
N GLU A 15 36.17 4.89 10.13
CA GLU A 15 36.25 3.46 9.91
C GLU A 15 36.95 3.17 8.57
N PRO A 16 37.65 2.03 8.46
CA PRO A 16 38.35 1.68 7.23
C PRO A 16 37.37 1.56 6.05
N HIS A 17 37.66 2.31 4.97
CA HIS A 17 36.83 2.37 3.75
C HIS A 17 36.69 1.02 3.01
N ASN A 18 37.45 -0.01 3.39
CA ASN A 18 37.47 -1.34 2.79
C ASN A 18 36.63 -2.38 3.54
N VAL A 19 35.84 -1.99 4.54
CA VAL A 19 34.97 -2.90 5.30
C VAL A 19 33.60 -3.03 4.63
N ASN A 20 33.20 -4.25 4.28
CA ASN A 20 31.85 -4.56 3.84
C ASN A 20 30.95 -4.83 5.05
N ARG A 21 30.35 -3.78 5.61
CA ARG A 21 29.50 -3.88 6.81
C ARG A 21 28.25 -4.70 6.51
N ALA A 22 27.92 -5.64 7.40
CA ALA A 22 26.67 -6.37 7.34
C ALA A 22 25.48 -5.45 7.68
N ALA A 23 24.32 -5.68 7.06
CA ALA A 23 23.08 -5.03 7.45
C ALA A 23 22.71 -5.40 8.90
N PRO A 24 22.34 -4.42 9.74
CA PRO A 24 22.05 -4.67 11.15
C PRO A 24 20.73 -5.43 11.32
N GLY A 25 20.67 -6.33 12.31
CA GLY A 25 19.43 -7.01 12.70
C GLY A 25 18.92 -8.08 11.73
N ILE A 26 19.76 -8.55 10.80
CA ILE A 26 19.41 -9.56 9.79
C ILE A 26 20.04 -10.92 10.14
N SER A 27 19.31 -12.01 9.93
CA SER A 27 19.73 -13.39 10.23
C SER A 27 20.80 -13.95 9.28
N TYR A 28 21.13 -13.23 8.21
CA TYR A 28 22.14 -13.60 7.22
C TYR A 28 22.96 -12.39 6.75
N PHE A 29 24.11 -12.66 6.13
CA PHE A 29 24.95 -11.60 5.59
C PHE A 29 24.34 -10.97 4.34
N THR A 30 24.20 -9.65 4.35
CA THR A 30 24.09 -8.80 3.16
C THR A 30 24.80 -7.47 3.44
N PRO A 31 25.39 -6.81 2.44
CA PRO A 31 25.95 -5.48 2.61
C PRO A 31 24.89 -4.48 3.10
N ALA A 32 25.22 -3.71 4.13
CA ALA A 32 24.42 -2.56 4.54
C ALA A 32 24.28 -1.58 3.37
N GLN A 33 23.07 -1.05 3.17
CA GLN A 33 22.77 -0.08 2.13
C GLN A 33 22.71 1.32 2.75
N ILE A 34 23.84 2.02 2.76
CA ILE A 34 23.97 3.37 3.33
C ILE A 34 24.59 4.30 2.27
N PRO A 35 23.81 5.24 1.68
CA PRO A 35 22.36 5.32 1.77
C PRO A 35 21.67 4.11 1.12
N ARG A 36 20.37 3.95 1.36
CA ARG A 36 19.57 2.87 0.76
C ARG A 36 19.31 3.15 -0.73
N ALA A 37 19.05 2.10 -1.51
CA ALA A 37 18.72 2.25 -2.94
C ALA A 37 17.50 3.18 -3.15
N GLY A 38 17.53 3.95 -4.23
CA GLY A 38 16.50 4.95 -4.58
C GLY A 38 16.63 6.29 -3.85
N THR A 39 17.64 6.47 -2.99
CA THR A 39 17.96 7.78 -2.39
C THR A 39 18.57 8.69 -3.44
N ALA A 40 18.09 9.93 -3.57
CA ALA A 40 18.69 10.92 -4.46
C ALA A 40 20.15 11.22 -4.08
N LEU A 41 21.00 11.31 -5.10
CA LEU A 41 22.39 11.73 -4.98
C LEU A 41 22.52 13.12 -5.63
N VAL A 42 23.05 14.08 -4.88
CA VAL A 42 23.34 15.42 -5.35
C VAL A 42 24.74 15.42 -5.96
N VAL A 43 24.83 15.80 -7.23
CA VAL A 43 26.09 15.94 -7.96
C VAL A 43 26.51 17.42 -8.07
N GLU A 44 27.79 17.66 -8.33
CA GLU A 44 28.34 19.01 -8.46
C GLU A 44 27.62 19.79 -9.57
N GLY A 45 27.17 21.00 -9.26
CA GLY A 45 26.40 21.85 -10.18
C GLY A 45 24.88 21.60 -10.20
N GLN A 46 24.38 20.58 -9.51
CA GLN A 46 22.94 20.34 -9.39
C GLN A 46 22.28 21.33 -8.41
N THR A 47 21.28 22.10 -8.88
CA THR A 47 20.63 23.16 -8.11
C THR A 47 19.35 22.73 -7.39
N SER A 48 18.72 21.64 -7.82
CA SER A 48 17.50 21.10 -7.20
C SER A 48 17.35 19.60 -7.43
N VAL A 49 16.61 18.94 -6.54
CA VAL A 49 16.21 17.52 -6.65
C VAL A 49 14.71 17.48 -6.91
N PRO A 50 14.24 16.79 -7.97
CA PRO A 50 12.81 16.67 -8.27
C PRO A 50 12.03 16.18 -7.06
N LYS A 51 10.83 16.73 -6.81
CA LYS A 51 10.02 16.38 -5.63
C LYS A 51 9.80 14.87 -5.49
N LEU A 52 9.66 14.18 -6.62
CA LEU A 52 9.54 12.72 -6.68
C LEU A 52 10.65 11.97 -5.91
N PHE A 53 11.87 12.52 -5.89
CA PHE A 53 13.04 11.94 -5.23
C PHE A 53 13.42 12.63 -3.92
N GLN A 54 12.60 13.58 -3.45
CA GLN A 54 12.78 14.14 -2.12
C GLN A 54 12.18 13.21 -1.06
N PRO A 55 12.76 13.16 0.15
CA PRO A 55 12.20 12.37 1.24
C PRO A 55 10.75 12.75 1.59
N LEU A 56 10.03 11.78 2.14
CA LEU A 56 8.72 11.97 2.76
C LEU A 56 8.73 11.35 4.15
N LYS A 57 8.50 12.16 5.17
CA LYS A 57 8.38 11.71 6.56
C LYS A 57 6.91 11.42 6.89
N LEU A 58 6.65 10.23 7.41
CA LEU A 58 5.35 9.73 7.86
C LEU A 58 5.54 9.20 9.28
N ARG A 59 5.09 9.95 10.29
CA ARG A 59 5.34 9.64 11.70
C ARG A 59 6.84 9.37 11.98
N GLY A 60 7.19 8.17 12.45
CA GLY A 60 8.57 7.74 12.70
C GLY A 60 9.27 7.10 11.49
N MET A 61 8.60 6.99 10.34
CA MET A 61 9.14 6.44 9.10
C MET A 61 9.52 7.56 8.13
N THR A 62 10.69 7.47 7.52
CA THR A 62 11.08 8.33 6.39
C THR A 62 11.29 7.49 5.14
N LEU A 63 10.56 7.83 4.08
CA LEU A 63 10.76 7.30 2.74
C LEU A 63 11.84 8.10 2.03
N GLN A 64 12.76 7.45 1.34
CA GLN A 64 13.86 8.10 0.62
C GLN A 64 13.43 8.80 -0.68
N ASN A 65 12.25 8.44 -1.20
CA ASN A 65 11.59 9.06 -2.34
C ASN A 65 10.06 8.86 -2.21
N ARG A 66 9.29 9.44 -3.14
CA ARG A 66 7.82 9.48 -3.09
C ARG A 66 7.16 8.46 -4.01
N ILE A 67 7.87 7.37 -4.35
CA ILE A 67 7.41 6.33 -5.26
C ILE A 67 7.04 5.09 -4.44
N MET A 68 5.77 4.70 -4.48
CA MET A 68 5.27 3.50 -3.80
C MET A 68 4.92 2.41 -4.81
N LEU A 69 5.32 1.16 -4.55
CA LEU A 69 4.73 0.00 -5.23
C LEU A 69 3.30 -0.19 -4.71
N SER A 70 2.33 -0.16 -5.62
CA SER A 70 0.92 -0.47 -5.32
C SER A 70 0.77 -1.93 -4.87
N PRO A 71 -0.18 -2.25 -3.97
CA PRO A 71 -0.59 -3.64 -3.75
C PRO A 71 -1.14 -4.22 -5.06
N LEU A 72 -0.62 -5.38 -5.46
CA LEU A 72 -0.94 -6.06 -6.72
C LEU A 72 -1.09 -7.57 -6.45
N CYS A 73 -2.32 -8.09 -6.42
CA CYS A 73 -2.57 -9.52 -6.22
C CYS A 73 -1.80 -10.37 -7.23
N GLN A 74 -1.16 -11.42 -6.73
CA GLN A 74 -0.34 -12.35 -7.49
C GLN A 74 -1.02 -13.70 -7.72
N TYR A 75 -2.06 -14.01 -6.93
CA TYR A 75 -2.86 -15.25 -7.07
C TYR A 75 -1.95 -16.50 -7.14
N SER A 76 -0.95 -16.54 -6.27
CA SER A 76 0.14 -17.53 -6.29
C SER A 76 0.46 -18.08 -4.89
N ALA A 77 -0.44 -17.87 -3.93
CA ALA A 77 -0.35 -18.43 -2.59
C ALA A 77 -0.95 -19.82 -2.51
N GLU A 78 -0.51 -20.60 -1.53
CA GLU A 78 -1.06 -21.91 -1.21
C GLU A 78 -1.68 -21.85 0.19
N ASP A 79 -3.00 -21.95 0.28
CA ASP A 79 -3.73 -21.84 1.55
C ASP A 79 -3.33 -20.55 2.33
N GLY A 80 -3.22 -19.46 1.57
CA GLY A 80 -2.80 -18.15 2.03
C GLY A 80 -1.32 -17.98 2.37
N HIS A 81 -0.48 -19.01 2.22
CA HIS A 81 0.95 -18.90 2.49
C HIS A 81 1.72 -18.36 1.28
N TYR A 82 2.71 -17.50 1.57
CA TYR A 82 3.70 -17.12 0.58
C TYR A 82 4.46 -18.33 0.04
N THR A 83 4.43 -18.47 -1.27
CA THR A 83 5.30 -19.35 -2.05
C THR A 83 6.57 -18.62 -2.52
N MET A 84 7.46 -19.35 -3.21
CA MET A 84 8.66 -18.78 -3.83
C MET A 84 8.38 -17.67 -4.85
N TRP A 85 7.16 -17.64 -5.43
CA TRP A 85 6.73 -16.56 -6.32
C TRP A 85 6.85 -15.19 -5.63
N HIS A 86 6.20 -15.03 -4.48
CA HIS A 86 6.16 -13.77 -3.73
C HIS A 86 7.56 -13.31 -3.31
N LYS A 87 8.39 -14.26 -2.84
CA LYS A 87 9.79 -13.96 -2.45
C LYS A 87 10.58 -13.40 -3.63
N THR A 88 10.43 -14.01 -4.80
CA THR A 88 11.13 -13.60 -6.04
C THR A 88 10.59 -12.28 -6.57
N HIS A 89 9.26 -12.13 -6.62
CA HIS A 89 8.55 -10.96 -7.12
C HIS A 89 8.86 -9.72 -6.30
N ILE A 90 8.54 -9.74 -5.00
CA ILE A 90 8.77 -8.61 -4.11
C ILE A 90 10.27 -8.37 -3.93
N GLY A 91 11.08 -9.42 -3.79
CA GLY A 91 12.53 -9.30 -3.68
C GLY A 91 13.17 -8.59 -4.87
N GLY A 92 12.67 -8.87 -6.08
CA GLY A 92 13.12 -8.24 -7.32
C GLY A 92 12.86 -6.73 -7.36
N ILE A 93 11.73 -6.28 -6.82
CA ILE A 93 11.28 -4.87 -6.82
C ILE A 93 11.86 -4.10 -5.64
N VAL A 94 11.72 -4.61 -4.41
CA VAL A 94 12.07 -3.87 -3.19
C VAL A 94 13.53 -3.45 -3.17
N GLN A 95 14.42 -4.32 -3.64
CA GLN A 95 15.85 -4.00 -3.72
C GLN A 95 16.16 -2.83 -4.68
N ARG A 96 15.24 -2.45 -5.57
CA ARG A 96 15.45 -1.40 -6.58
C ARG A 96 15.08 0.00 -6.11
N GLY A 97 14.74 0.15 -4.83
CA GLY A 97 14.63 1.44 -4.15
C GLY A 97 13.31 2.20 -4.25
N PRO A 98 12.12 1.58 -4.44
CA PRO A 98 10.88 2.32 -4.18
C PRO A 98 10.91 2.86 -2.74
N GLY A 99 10.36 4.06 -2.54
CA GLY A 99 10.26 4.69 -1.22
C GLY A 99 9.52 3.79 -0.23
N LEU A 100 8.47 3.12 -0.72
CA LEU A 100 7.68 2.16 0.04
C LEU A 100 7.21 1.02 -0.86
N THR A 101 7.32 -0.23 -0.38
CA THR A 101 6.79 -1.41 -1.08
C THR A 101 5.53 -1.90 -0.37
N CYS A 102 4.36 -1.88 -1.02
CA CYS A 102 3.16 -2.51 -0.48
C CYS A 102 2.96 -3.89 -1.07
N ILE A 103 2.93 -4.92 -0.21
CA ILE A 103 2.55 -6.25 -0.65
C ILE A 103 1.04 -6.32 -0.93
N GLU A 104 0.65 -7.32 -1.72
CA GLU A 104 -0.72 -7.48 -2.19
C GLU A 104 -1.79 -7.56 -1.09
N ALA A 105 -3.05 -7.36 -1.51
CA ALA A 105 -4.21 -7.52 -0.67
C ALA A 105 -4.15 -8.88 0.06
N THR A 106 -4.02 -8.83 1.38
CA THR A 106 -3.82 -10.00 2.21
C THR A 106 -5.07 -10.22 3.06
N ALA A 107 -5.72 -11.36 2.85
CA ALA A 107 -7.02 -11.64 3.44
C ALA A 107 -6.95 -11.85 4.96
N VAL A 108 -7.82 -11.16 5.70
CA VAL A 108 -7.92 -11.28 7.16
C VAL A 108 -8.68 -12.53 7.63
N THR A 109 -9.44 -13.15 6.72
CA THR A 109 -10.17 -14.41 6.92
C THR A 109 -10.03 -15.30 5.68
N PRO A 110 -10.19 -16.63 5.79
CA PRO A 110 -10.13 -17.52 4.62
C PRO A 110 -11.13 -17.16 3.52
N GLN A 111 -12.38 -16.85 3.89
CA GLN A 111 -13.45 -16.48 2.97
C GLN A 111 -13.36 -15.02 2.47
N GLY A 112 -12.47 -14.24 3.08
CA GLY A 112 -12.15 -12.87 2.67
C GLY A 112 -11.17 -12.77 1.51
N ARG A 113 -10.68 -13.89 0.98
CA ARG A 113 -9.86 -13.93 -0.23
C ARG A 113 -10.68 -13.60 -1.49
N ILE A 114 -10.03 -13.09 -2.53
CA ILE A 114 -10.60 -12.95 -3.87
C ILE A 114 -10.63 -14.33 -4.53
N THR A 115 -9.46 -14.97 -4.65
CA THR A 115 -9.32 -16.31 -5.23
C THR A 115 -8.73 -17.31 -4.22
N PRO A 116 -8.84 -18.63 -4.47
CA PRO A 116 -8.22 -19.64 -3.60
C PRO A 116 -6.71 -19.44 -3.38
N GLU A 117 -6.02 -18.86 -4.36
CA GLU A 117 -4.57 -18.60 -4.39
C GLU A 117 -4.18 -17.22 -3.86
N ASP A 118 -5.09 -16.50 -3.20
CA ASP A 118 -4.76 -15.24 -2.53
C ASP A 118 -3.99 -15.46 -1.23
N VAL A 119 -3.12 -14.50 -0.91
CA VAL A 119 -2.36 -14.41 0.33
C VAL A 119 -3.31 -14.21 1.53
N GLY A 120 -2.96 -14.85 2.64
CA GLY A 120 -3.70 -14.78 3.89
C GLY A 120 -2.86 -14.35 5.09
N LEU A 121 -3.54 -13.79 6.10
CA LEU A 121 -2.96 -13.57 7.42
C LEU A 121 -3.95 -13.88 8.55
N TRP A 122 -4.77 -14.92 8.35
CA TRP A 122 -5.77 -15.39 9.32
C TRP A 122 -5.23 -16.44 10.30
N LYS A 123 -4.04 -17.02 10.05
CA LYS A 123 -3.41 -18.02 10.93
C LYS A 123 -1.92 -17.82 11.10
N ASP A 124 -1.37 -18.33 12.20
CA ASP A 124 0.02 -18.06 12.62
C ASP A 124 1.06 -18.66 11.66
N SER A 125 0.74 -19.78 11.00
CA SER A 125 1.66 -20.41 10.05
C SER A 125 1.95 -19.53 8.81
N GLN A 126 1.11 -18.54 8.52
CA GLN A 126 1.30 -17.58 7.42
C GLN A 126 2.34 -16.50 7.74
N VAL A 127 2.67 -16.28 9.02
CA VAL A 127 3.59 -15.23 9.46
C VAL A 127 5.00 -15.47 8.94
N ARG A 128 5.56 -16.67 9.17
CA ARG A 128 6.98 -16.93 8.88
C ARG A 128 7.35 -16.74 7.40
N PRO A 129 6.61 -17.30 6.43
CA PRO A 129 6.91 -17.10 5.01
C PRO A 129 6.90 -15.64 4.55
N ILE A 130 6.02 -14.82 5.15
CA ILE A 130 5.94 -13.37 4.88
C ILE A 130 7.09 -12.62 5.57
N ALA A 131 7.38 -12.95 6.84
CA ALA A 131 8.45 -12.33 7.61
C ALA A 131 9.82 -12.47 6.93
N GLU A 132 10.07 -13.55 6.20
CA GLU A 132 11.30 -13.72 5.42
C GLU A 132 11.46 -12.68 4.29
N VAL A 133 10.35 -12.25 3.68
CA VAL A 133 10.36 -11.18 2.67
C VAL A 133 10.55 -9.81 3.32
N VAL A 134 9.93 -9.60 4.47
CA VAL A 134 10.12 -8.37 5.27
C VAL A 134 11.57 -8.24 5.73
N GLU A 135 12.15 -9.32 6.24
CA GLU A 135 13.56 -9.38 6.62
C GLU A 135 14.47 -9.06 5.43
N PHE A 136 14.16 -9.58 4.23
CA PHE A 136 14.90 -9.22 3.01
C PHE A 136 14.77 -7.74 2.65
N ALA A 137 13.58 -7.15 2.76
CA ALA A 137 13.41 -5.71 2.53
C ALA A 137 14.27 -4.88 3.50
N HIS A 138 14.22 -5.21 4.80
CA HIS A 138 15.03 -4.57 5.84
C HIS A 138 16.52 -4.78 5.63
N SER A 139 16.93 -5.94 5.12
CA SER A 139 18.31 -6.23 4.78
C SER A 139 18.84 -5.34 3.65
N GLN A 140 17.96 -4.82 2.79
CA GLN A 140 18.29 -3.80 1.77
C GLN A 140 18.05 -2.36 2.27
N GLY A 141 17.76 -2.17 3.56
CA GLY A 141 17.43 -0.89 4.17
C GLY A 141 16.08 -0.32 3.73
N GLN A 142 15.24 -1.09 3.04
CA GLN A 142 13.99 -0.63 2.43
C GLN A 142 12.82 -0.67 3.41
N LYS A 143 11.74 0.06 3.08
CA LYS A 143 10.49 0.05 3.82
C LYS A 143 9.44 -0.78 3.11
N ILE A 144 8.73 -1.60 3.88
CA ILE A 144 7.73 -2.52 3.36
C ILE A 144 6.48 -2.49 4.22
N MET A 145 5.32 -2.55 3.56
CA MET A 145 4.01 -2.50 4.17
C MET A 145 3.11 -3.60 3.62
N ILE A 146 2.00 -3.82 4.31
CA ILE A 146 0.97 -4.79 3.93
C ILE A 146 -0.37 -4.09 3.73
N GLN A 147 -1.10 -4.48 2.68
CA GLN A 147 -2.51 -4.14 2.56
C GLN A 147 -3.36 -5.28 3.15
N LEU A 148 -4.04 -5.02 4.26
CA LEU A 148 -5.03 -5.94 4.82
C LEU A 148 -6.37 -5.75 4.11
N ALA A 149 -7.03 -6.87 3.80
CA ALA A 149 -8.21 -6.85 2.93
C ALA A 149 -9.24 -7.93 3.28
N HIS A 150 -10.46 -7.70 2.78
CA HIS A 150 -11.53 -8.70 2.72
C HIS A 150 -12.35 -8.46 1.44
N ALA A 151 -12.41 -9.44 0.53
CA ALA A 151 -13.01 -9.30 -0.79
C ALA A 151 -14.53 -9.15 -0.76
N GLY A 152 -15.19 -9.59 0.31
CA GLY A 152 -16.63 -9.40 0.50
C GLY A 152 -17.41 -10.02 -0.64
N ARG A 153 -18.37 -9.30 -1.23
CA ARG A 153 -19.22 -9.77 -2.32
C ARG A 153 -18.51 -10.11 -3.65
N LYS A 154 -17.19 -9.91 -3.70
CA LYS A 154 -16.33 -10.25 -4.84
C LYS A 154 -15.36 -11.40 -4.51
N ALA A 155 -15.58 -12.10 -3.39
CA ALA A 155 -14.82 -13.27 -3.00
C ALA A 155 -15.21 -14.50 -3.82
N SER A 156 -14.39 -15.54 -3.72
CA SER A 156 -14.60 -16.85 -4.35
C SER A 156 -14.69 -16.77 -5.87
N THR A 157 -13.75 -16.07 -6.51
CA THR A 157 -13.57 -16.07 -7.97
C THR A 157 -12.30 -16.82 -8.38
N VAL A 158 -12.17 -17.15 -9.65
CA VAL A 158 -10.91 -17.67 -10.21
C VAL A 158 -9.89 -16.56 -10.52
N ALA A 159 -8.62 -16.93 -10.69
CA ALA A 159 -7.55 -16.00 -11.08
C ALA A 159 -7.86 -15.27 -12.41
N PRO A 160 -7.41 -14.01 -12.57
CA PRO A 160 -7.85 -13.14 -13.68
C PRO A 160 -7.39 -13.57 -15.07
N TRP A 161 -6.40 -14.46 -15.19
CA TRP A 161 -6.00 -15.04 -16.48
C TRP A 161 -6.87 -16.25 -16.89
N LEU A 162 -7.70 -16.76 -15.98
CA LEU A 162 -8.68 -17.82 -16.26
C LEU A 162 -10.01 -17.21 -16.71
N SER A 163 -10.50 -16.18 -16.01
CA SER A 163 -11.70 -15.44 -16.39
C SER A 163 -11.80 -14.06 -15.75
N GLY A 164 -12.78 -13.26 -16.18
CA GLY A 164 -13.06 -11.92 -15.65
C GLY A 164 -13.78 -11.89 -14.29
N GLY A 165 -13.75 -12.98 -13.52
CA GLY A 165 -14.41 -13.11 -12.22
C GLY A 165 -15.52 -14.16 -12.15
N GLU A 166 -15.39 -15.27 -12.89
CA GLU A 166 -16.25 -16.44 -12.68
C GLU A 166 -16.05 -17.00 -11.27
N VAL A 167 -17.12 -17.56 -10.72
CA VAL A 167 -17.13 -18.20 -9.41
C VAL A 167 -16.17 -19.39 -9.38
N ALA A 168 -15.28 -19.40 -8.38
CA ALA A 168 -14.58 -20.61 -7.98
C ALA A 168 -15.54 -21.46 -7.14
N GLY A 169 -15.94 -22.62 -7.67
CA GLY A 169 -16.73 -23.60 -6.92
C GLY A 169 -15.86 -24.43 -5.96
N PRO A 170 -16.46 -25.30 -5.12
CA PRO A 170 -15.72 -26.16 -4.19
C PRO A 170 -14.69 -27.07 -4.89
N GLU A 171 -14.97 -27.51 -6.12
CA GLU A 171 -14.06 -28.29 -6.97
C GLU A 171 -12.80 -27.52 -7.39
N LEU A 172 -12.84 -26.19 -7.30
CA LEU A 172 -11.72 -25.29 -7.53
C LEU A 172 -11.16 -24.72 -6.21
N ASN A 173 -11.48 -25.34 -5.07
CA ASN A 173 -11.16 -24.85 -3.72
C ASN A 173 -11.81 -23.49 -3.36
N GLY A 174 -12.88 -23.12 -4.06
CA GLY A 174 -13.70 -21.96 -3.74
C GLY A 174 -14.75 -22.23 -2.66
N TRP A 175 -15.48 -21.18 -2.30
CA TRP A 175 -16.48 -21.15 -1.21
C TRP A 175 -17.70 -20.31 -1.63
N PRO A 176 -18.41 -20.67 -2.70
CA PRO A 176 -19.49 -19.84 -3.25
C PRO A 176 -20.65 -19.64 -2.28
N ASP A 177 -20.85 -20.55 -1.34
CA ASP A 177 -21.89 -20.43 -0.31
C ASP A 177 -21.44 -19.61 0.91
N ASP A 178 -20.21 -19.09 0.96
CA ASP A 178 -19.65 -18.37 2.10
C ASP A 178 -19.11 -16.98 1.72
N VAL A 179 -19.85 -16.29 0.85
CA VAL A 179 -19.53 -14.94 0.38
C VAL A 179 -20.42 -13.92 1.09
N TRP A 180 -19.79 -12.86 1.63
CA TRP A 180 -20.42 -11.94 2.58
C TRP A 180 -20.39 -10.49 2.12
N GLY A 181 -21.42 -9.72 2.46
CA GLY A 181 -21.51 -8.30 2.14
C GLY A 181 -22.44 -7.54 3.10
N PRO A 182 -22.57 -6.21 2.91
CA PRO A 182 -23.48 -5.39 3.71
C PRO A 182 -24.95 -5.72 3.45
N SER A 183 -25.27 -6.19 2.25
CA SER A 183 -26.62 -6.58 1.82
C SER A 183 -26.56 -7.77 0.85
N PRO A 184 -27.65 -8.54 0.67
CA PRO A 184 -27.65 -9.75 -0.16
C PRO A 184 -27.71 -9.42 -1.66
N ILE A 185 -26.71 -8.69 -2.14
CA ILE A 185 -26.60 -8.17 -3.50
C ILE A 185 -25.26 -8.63 -4.09
N SER A 186 -25.30 -9.65 -4.93
CA SER A 186 -24.15 -10.10 -5.73
C SER A 186 -23.60 -8.96 -6.59
N TRP A 187 -22.29 -9.00 -6.85
CA TRP A 187 -21.65 -7.94 -7.65
C TRP A 187 -22.17 -7.93 -9.10
N ASN A 188 -22.37 -9.11 -9.69
CA ASN A 188 -23.11 -9.33 -10.93
C ASN A 188 -23.69 -10.76 -10.94
N GLU A 189 -24.29 -11.17 -12.06
CA GLU A 189 -24.87 -12.50 -12.27
C GLU A 189 -23.87 -13.66 -12.27
N ASN A 190 -22.59 -13.38 -12.52
CA ASN A 190 -21.49 -14.37 -12.57
C ASN A 190 -20.71 -14.45 -11.25
N HIS A 191 -21.19 -13.80 -10.19
CA HIS A 191 -20.59 -13.83 -8.87
C HIS A 191 -21.44 -14.64 -7.90
N ALA A 192 -20.80 -15.14 -6.85
CA ALA A 192 -21.46 -15.93 -5.82
C ALA A 192 -22.64 -15.19 -5.18
N PRO A 193 -23.69 -15.92 -4.74
CA PRO A 193 -24.72 -15.38 -3.86
C PRO A 193 -24.12 -14.76 -2.59
N VAL A 194 -24.65 -13.62 -2.16
CA VAL A 194 -24.11 -12.86 -1.02
C VAL A 194 -25.00 -13.04 0.20
N LYS A 195 -24.38 -13.41 1.32
CA LYS A 195 -24.98 -13.35 2.65
C LYS A 195 -24.80 -11.96 3.24
N GLU A 196 -25.88 -11.43 3.81
CA GLU A 196 -25.82 -10.19 4.58
C GLU A 196 -25.13 -10.47 5.93
N LEU A 197 -24.11 -9.69 6.27
CA LEU A 197 -23.46 -9.76 7.58
C LEU A 197 -24.45 -9.35 8.68
N SER A 198 -24.61 -10.19 9.70
CA SER A 198 -25.27 -9.80 10.95
C SER A 198 -24.38 -8.86 11.77
N LEU A 199 -24.94 -8.25 12.82
CA LEU A 199 -24.14 -7.46 13.76
C LEU A 199 -23.05 -8.30 14.43
N GLN A 200 -23.32 -9.59 14.71
CA GLN A 200 -22.33 -10.49 15.27
C GLN A 200 -21.21 -10.79 14.26
N ASP A 201 -21.56 -11.02 13.00
CA ASP A 201 -20.55 -11.27 11.96
C ASP A 201 -19.63 -10.05 11.76
N ILE A 202 -20.17 -8.83 11.91
CA ILE A 202 -19.37 -7.59 11.91
C ILE A 202 -18.39 -7.55 13.08
N GLU A 203 -18.81 -7.94 14.29
CA GLU A 203 -17.90 -8.02 15.44
C GLU A 203 -16.84 -9.12 15.27
N ASP A 204 -17.18 -10.23 14.62
CA ASP A 204 -16.26 -11.33 14.32
C ASP A 204 -15.23 -10.91 13.28
N LEU A 205 -15.67 -10.20 12.24
CA LEU A 205 -14.80 -9.58 11.24
C LEU A 205 -13.81 -8.60 11.88
N LYS A 206 -14.25 -7.76 12.82
CA LYS A 206 -13.34 -6.86 13.56
C LYS A 206 -12.27 -7.66 14.30
N ARG A 207 -12.63 -8.76 14.97
CA ARG A 207 -11.64 -9.62 15.65
C ARG A 207 -10.64 -10.22 14.67
N ALA A 208 -11.09 -10.66 13.49
CA ALA A 208 -10.19 -11.13 12.44
C ALA A 208 -9.21 -10.05 11.95
N TRP A 209 -9.69 -8.81 11.75
CA TRP A 209 -8.82 -7.67 11.44
C TRP A 209 -7.80 -7.39 12.56
N ALA A 210 -8.21 -7.45 13.83
CA ALA A 210 -7.30 -7.29 14.96
C ALA A 210 -6.19 -8.34 14.95
N ASP A 211 -6.55 -9.61 14.72
CA ASP A 211 -5.58 -10.70 14.75
C ASP A 211 -4.64 -10.68 13.54
N ALA A 212 -5.16 -10.35 12.34
CA ALA A 212 -4.32 -10.10 11.17
C ALA A 212 -3.36 -8.92 11.39
N THR A 213 -3.81 -7.85 12.06
CA THR A 213 -2.96 -6.70 12.42
C THR A 213 -1.82 -7.11 13.36
N LYS A 214 -2.10 -7.90 14.40
CA LYS A 214 -1.06 -8.42 15.31
C LYS A 214 -0.06 -9.31 14.57
N ARG A 215 -0.54 -10.15 13.65
CA ARG A 215 0.32 -10.98 12.80
C ARG A 215 1.16 -10.15 11.84
N ALA A 216 0.63 -9.05 11.29
CA ALA A 216 1.41 -8.13 10.48
C ALA A 216 2.56 -7.50 11.27
N LEU A 217 2.33 -7.13 12.53
CA LEU A 217 3.39 -6.67 13.43
C LEU A 217 4.42 -7.79 13.71
N ALA A 218 3.97 -9.03 13.88
CA ALA A 218 4.86 -10.18 14.04
C ALA A 218 5.71 -10.49 12.80
N CYS A 219 5.20 -10.17 11.60
CA CYS A 219 5.98 -10.21 10.36
C CYS A 219 7.05 -9.12 10.28
N GLY A 220 6.90 -8.03 11.05
CA GLY A 220 7.83 -6.89 11.07
C GLY A 220 7.54 -5.78 10.07
N PHE A 221 6.32 -5.68 9.51
CA PHE A 221 6.00 -4.61 8.56
C PHE A 221 6.21 -3.20 9.16
N ASP A 222 6.61 -2.24 8.32
CA ASP A 222 6.85 -0.85 8.71
C ASP A 222 5.59 0.03 8.68
N ALA A 223 4.55 -0.40 7.97
CA ALA A 223 3.25 0.27 7.85
C ALA A 223 2.15 -0.73 7.47
N ILE A 224 0.90 -0.31 7.63
CA ILE A 224 -0.30 -1.08 7.24
C ILE A 224 -1.20 -0.21 6.37
N GLU A 225 -1.79 -0.78 5.33
CA GLU A 225 -2.89 -0.19 4.57
C GLU A 225 -4.18 -0.97 4.79
N ILE A 226 -5.27 -0.26 5.07
CA ILE A 226 -6.62 -0.81 5.12
C ILE A 226 -7.23 -0.73 3.72
N HIS A 227 -7.63 -1.86 3.14
CA HIS A 227 -8.30 -1.87 1.84
C HIS A 227 -9.79 -1.51 1.94
N ASN A 228 -10.12 -0.25 1.62
CA ASN A 228 -11.49 0.30 1.58
C ASN A 228 -11.87 0.76 0.16
N ALA A 229 -11.55 -0.05 -0.85
CA ALA A 229 -11.68 0.32 -2.26
C ALA A 229 -12.14 -0.87 -3.13
N HIS A 230 -12.28 -0.62 -4.43
CA HIS A 230 -12.45 -1.61 -5.50
C HIS A 230 -13.67 -2.54 -5.41
N GLY A 231 -14.64 -2.18 -4.56
CA GLY A 231 -15.91 -2.90 -4.42
C GLY A 231 -15.82 -4.12 -3.50
N TYR A 232 -14.69 -4.29 -2.85
CA TYR A 232 -14.50 -5.26 -1.78
C TYR A 232 -15.25 -4.84 -0.52
N LEU A 233 -15.09 -5.58 0.58
CA LEU A 233 -16.02 -5.51 1.70
C LEU A 233 -16.24 -4.09 2.23
N LEU A 234 -15.20 -3.40 2.67
CA LEU A 234 -15.36 -2.07 3.26
C LEU A 234 -15.86 -1.03 2.23
N HIS A 235 -15.43 -1.11 0.96
CA HIS A 235 -15.98 -0.25 -0.10
C HIS A 235 -17.47 -0.51 -0.33
N SER A 236 -17.89 -1.76 -0.28
CA SER A 236 -19.30 -2.10 -0.44
C SER A 236 -20.16 -1.58 0.70
N PHE A 237 -19.62 -1.43 1.92
CA PHE A 237 -20.31 -0.75 3.03
C PHE A 237 -20.48 0.74 2.78
N ILE A 238 -19.45 1.43 2.29
CA ILE A 238 -19.55 2.89 2.11
C ILE A 238 -20.46 3.27 0.95
N SER A 239 -20.59 2.44 -0.09
CA SER A 239 -21.41 2.78 -1.25
C SER A 239 -22.91 2.47 -1.02
N PRO A 240 -23.81 3.45 -1.25
CA PRO A 240 -25.25 3.22 -1.16
C PRO A 240 -25.79 2.31 -2.26
N VAL A 241 -25.01 2.02 -3.32
CA VAL A 241 -25.40 1.09 -4.39
C VAL A 241 -25.40 -0.35 -3.89
N SER A 242 -24.46 -0.71 -3.02
CA SER A 242 -24.27 -2.06 -2.51
C SER A 242 -24.70 -2.26 -1.07
N ASN A 243 -24.78 -1.19 -0.28
CA ASN A 243 -25.28 -1.21 1.08
C ASN A 243 -26.72 -0.69 1.16
N LYS A 244 -27.67 -1.60 1.37
CA LYS A 244 -29.10 -1.32 1.56
C LYS A 244 -29.56 -1.58 3.00
N ARG A 245 -28.62 -1.66 3.94
CA ARG A 245 -28.94 -1.88 5.36
C ARG A 245 -29.75 -0.72 5.93
N THR A 246 -30.60 -1.06 6.90
CA THR A 246 -31.44 -0.11 7.65
C THR A 246 -31.03 0.02 9.12
N ASP A 247 -29.99 -0.72 9.53
CA ASP A 247 -29.40 -0.63 10.87
C ASP A 247 -28.32 0.47 10.96
N LYS A 248 -27.54 0.45 12.04
CA LYS A 248 -26.47 1.44 12.29
C LYS A 248 -25.33 1.42 11.26
N TYR A 249 -25.32 0.47 10.32
CA TYR A 249 -24.28 0.33 9.28
C TYR A 249 -24.77 0.69 7.86
N GLY A 250 -26.01 1.19 7.68
CA GLY A 250 -26.49 1.66 6.37
C GLY A 250 -27.39 2.89 6.42
N GLY A 251 -27.82 3.32 5.23
CA GLY A 251 -28.58 4.56 5.05
C GLY A 251 -27.67 5.79 4.98
N SER A 252 -27.50 6.49 6.11
CA SER A 252 -26.77 7.77 6.14
C SER A 252 -25.27 7.60 5.85
N PHE A 253 -24.60 8.69 5.47
CA PHE A 253 -23.15 8.74 5.28
C PHE A 253 -22.40 8.24 6.53
N GLU A 254 -22.81 8.68 7.73
CA GLU A 254 -22.20 8.30 9.00
C GLU A 254 -22.35 6.81 9.28
N ASN A 255 -23.50 6.22 8.94
CA ASN A 255 -23.73 4.79 9.10
C ASN A 255 -22.94 3.96 8.08
N ARG A 256 -22.94 4.36 6.80
CA ARG A 256 -22.21 3.67 5.73
C ARG A 256 -20.70 3.68 5.96
N THR A 257 -20.15 4.75 6.50
CA THR A 257 -18.71 4.89 6.82
C THR A 257 -18.32 4.30 8.19
N ARG A 258 -19.30 3.95 9.03
CA ARG A 258 -19.07 3.49 10.41
C ARG A 258 -18.11 2.31 10.51
N LEU A 259 -18.31 1.26 9.71
CA LEU A 259 -17.45 0.08 9.77
C LEU A 259 -16.00 0.42 9.39
N THR A 260 -15.80 1.25 8.37
CA THR A 260 -14.46 1.72 7.96
C THR A 260 -13.77 2.44 9.12
N ILE A 261 -14.48 3.35 9.81
CA ILE A 261 -13.94 4.08 10.97
C ILE A 261 -13.63 3.13 12.14
N GLU A 262 -14.54 2.20 12.45
CA GLU A 262 -14.33 1.22 13.53
C GLU A 262 -13.10 0.32 13.25
N ILE A 263 -12.83 -0.04 11.99
CA ILE A 263 -11.62 -0.78 11.60
C ILE A 263 -10.36 0.10 11.69
N VAL A 264 -10.43 1.37 11.27
CA VAL A 264 -9.32 2.32 11.43
C VAL A 264 -8.93 2.46 12.90
N ASP A 265 -9.89 2.72 13.78
CA ASP A 265 -9.67 2.86 15.22
C ASP A 265 -9.08 1.59 15.82
N LEU A 266 -9.60 0.43 15.43
CA LEU A 266 -9.12 -0.86 15.87
C LEU A 266 -7.65 -1.08 15.48
N VAL A 267 -7.32 -0.95 14.20
CA VAL A 267 -5.94 -1.13 13.71
C VAL A 267 -5.01 -0.14 14.39
N ARG A 268 -5.44 1.12 14.50
CA ARG A 268 -4.65 2.19 15.12
C ARG A 268 -4.40 1.95 16.61
N SER A 269 -5.32 1.32 17.32
CA SER A 269 -5.14 0.92 18.73
C SER A 269 -4.11 -0.19 18.94
N ILE A 270 -3.81 -0.99 17.90
CA ILE A 270 -2.92 -2.15 17.97
C ILE A 270 -1.49 -1.79 17.55
N ILE A 271 -1.34 -0.99 16.49
CA ILE A 271 -0.01 -0.70 15.93
C ILE A 271 0.73 0.39 16.73
N PRO A 272 2.07 0.39 16.71
CA PRO A 272 2.86 1.42 17.39
C PRO A 272 2.45 2.84 16.98
N LYS A 273 2.56 3.80 17.92
CA LYS A 273 2.20 5.20 17.68
C LYS A 273 2.95 5.83 16.50
N ASP A 274 4.18 5.40 16.27
CA ASP A 274 5.07 5.93 15.23
C ASP A 274 4.98 5.17 13.89
N MET A 275 4.19 4.09 13.82
CA MET A 275 3.97 3.32 12.60
C MET A 275 2.89 3.97 11.73
N PRO A 276 3.13 4.27 10.44
CA PRO A 276 2.11 4.83 9.57
C PRO A 276 0.93 3.88 9.30
N LEU A 277 -0.27 4.44 9.25
CA LEU A 277 -1.48 3.76 8.79
C LEU A 277 -2.02 4.43 7.54
N PHE A 278 -2.19 3.63 6.50
CA PHE A 278 -2.72 4.03 5.23
C PHE A 278 -4.15 3.51 5.12
N LEU A 279 -4.97 4.21 4.34
CA LEU A 279 -6.24 3.68 3.88
C LEU A 279 -6.33 3.87 2.37
N ARG A 280 -6.65 2.80 1.65
CA ARG A 280 -6.93 2.88 0.22
C ARG A 280 -8.42 3.05 0.00
N ILE A 281 -8.82 4.04 -0.80
CA ILE A 281 -10.23 4.35 -1.07
C ILE A 281 -10.53 4.40 -2.57
N SER A 282 -11.70 3.92 -2.96
CA SER A 282 -12.27 4.24 -4.26
C SER A 282 -12.97 5.58 -4.15
N ALA A 283 -12.45 6.60 -4.84
CA ALA A 283 -12.94 7.96 -4.68
C ALA A 283 -14.36 8.17 -5.21
N THR A 284 -14.78 7.37 -6.18
CA THR A 284 -16.11 7.36 -6.78
C THR A 284 -16.43 5.95 -7.25
N ASP A 285 -17.72 5.60 -7.30
CA ASP A 285 -18.23 4.40 -7.94
C ASP A 285 -18.25 4.49 -9.48
N TRP A 286 -18.07 5.69 -10.05
CA TRP A 286 -18.25 5.99 -11.48
C TRP A 286 -19.64 5.66 -12.02
N LEU A 287 -20.68 6.00 -11.26
CA LEU A 287 -22.09 5.77 -11.59
C LEU A 287 -22.89 7.05 -11.83
N GLU A 288 -22.21 8.21 -11.82
CA GLU A 288 -22.83 9.53 -12.02
C GLU A 288 -23.50 9.66 -13.40
N GLU A 289 -23.02 8.90 -14.40
CA GLU A 289 -23.62 8.82 -15.75
C GLU A 289 -24.84 7.88 -15.81
N GLN A 290 -25.05 7.05 -14.79
CA GLN A 290 -26.14 6.08 -14.68
C GLN A 290 -27.16 6.50 -13.60
N LYS A 291 -27.29 7.81 -13.36
CA LYS A 291 -28.12 8.40 -12.28
C LYS A 291 -29.60 8.01 -12.31
N ASP A 292 -30.14 7.64 -13.48
CA ASP A 292 -31.54 7.24 -13.60
C ASP A 292 -31.78 5.87 -12.94
N GLU A 293 -30.76 5.00 -12.92
CA GLU A 293 -30.79 3.69 -12.26
C GLU A 293 -30.19 3.75 -10.85
N PHE A 294 -29.14 4.56 -10.68
CA PHE A 294 -28.42 4.76 -9.42
C PHE A 294 -28.50 6.23 -9.00
N PRO A 295 -29.64 6.68 -8.44
CA PRO A 295 -29.81 8.08 -8.05
C PRO A 295 -28.86 8.52 -6.93
N GLU A 296 -28.32 7.56 -6.16
CA GLU A 296 -27.28 7.77 -5.16
C GLU A 296 -26.15 6.75 -5.39
N SER A 297 -24.90 7.22 -5.41
CA SER A 297 -23.68 6.40 -5.45
C SER A 297 -22.57 7.10 -4.67
N TRP A 298 -21.46 6.40 -4.41
CA TRP A 298 -20.31 7.03 -3.76
C TRP A 298 -19.60 7.95 -4.75
N THR A 299 -19.36 9.20 -4.36
CA THR A 299 -18.78 10.23 -5.24
C THR A 299 -17.47 10.81 -4.68
N GLY A 300 -16.76 11.57 -5.53
CA GLY A 300 -15.58 12.32 -5.11
C GLY A 300 -15.86 13.34 -4.00
N ASP A 301 -17.10 13.84 -3.85
CA ASP A 301 -17.50 14.70 -2.72
C ASP A 301 -17.59 13.92 -1.41
N ASP A 302 -18.11 12.69 -1.44
CA ASP A 302 -18.17 11.83 -0.26
C ASP A 302 -16.76 11.48 0.24
N THR A 303 -15.83 11.20 -0.68
CA THR A 303 -14.43 10.97 -0.34
C THR A 303 -13.77 12.20 0.28
N ALA A 304 -13.99 13.38 -0.30
CA ALA A 304 -13.48 14.64 0.24
C ALA A 304 -14.10 14.96 1.62
N ARG A 305 -15.34 14.54 1.88
CA ARG A 305 -16.02 14.64 3.17
C ARG A 305 -15.44 13.66 4.20
N LEU A 306 -15.09 12.43 3.80
CA LEU A 306 -14.57 11.40 4.69
C LEU A 306 -13.10 11.64 5.07
N ALA A 307 -12.28 12.22 4.19
CA ALA A 307 -10.84 12.33 4.42
C ALA A 307 -10.43 13.10 5.70
N PRO A 308 -11.04 14.26 6.05
CA PRO A 308 -10.76 14.93 7.32
C PRO A 308 -11.11 14.07 8.54
N ILE A 309 -12.19 13.29 8.46
CA ILE A 309 -12.60 12.37 9.55
C ILE A 309 -11.54 11.27 9.70
N LEU A 310 -11.07 10.67 8.61
CA LEU A 310 -10.00 9.66 8.66
C LEU A 310 -8.71 10.21 9.29
N ALA A 311 -8.37 11.47 9.03
CA ALA A 311 -7.23 12.13 9.66
C ALA A 311 -7.40 12.23 11.19
N GLU A 312 -8.60 12.58 11.66
CA GLU A 312 -8.93 12.67 13.09
C GLU A 312 -8.83 11.31 13.80
N HIS A 313 -9.12 10.23 13.09
CA HIS A 313 -9.00 8.85 13.57
C HIS A 313 -7.57 8.25 13.39
N GLY A 314 -6.61 9.05 12.91
CA GLY A 314 -5.19 8.69 12.89
C GLY A 314 -4.73 7.91 11.66
N VAL A 315 -5.44 8.03 10.53
CA VAL A 315 -4.88 7.68 9.22
C VAL A 315 -3.84 8.75 8.84
N ASP A 316 -2.72 8.31 8.27
CA ASP A 316 -1.58 9.17 7.93
C ASP A 316 -1.49 9.46 6.43
N LEU A 317 -1.95 8.51 5.60
CA LEU A 317 -1.98 8.66 4.15
C LEU A 317 -3.23 8.02 3.55
N LEU A 318 -3.86 8.72 2.61
CA LEU A 318 -4.96 8.19 1.80
C LEU A 318 -4.45 7.82 0.40
N ASP A 319 -4.46 6.53 0.04
CA ASP A 319 -4.16 6.05 -1.31
C ASP A 319 -5.45 6.12 -2.16
N VAL A 320 -5.53 7.12 -3.03
CA VAL A 320 -6.77 7.43 -3.76
C VAL A 320 -6.81 6.68 -5.09
N SER A 321 -7.71 5.69 -5.15
CA SER A 321 -8.11 4.96 -6.36
C SER A 321 -9.57 5.28 -6.72
N SER A 322 -10.28 4.39 -7.43
CA SER A 322 -11.66 4.60 -7.85
C SER A 322 -12.31 3.29 -8.33
N GLY A 323 -13.65 3.28 -8.38
CA GLY A 323 -14.45 2.22 -8.97
C GLY A 323 -14.36 0.87 -8.26
N GLY A 324 -14.67 -0.17 -9.03
CA GLY A 324 -14.75 -1.58 -8.68
C GLY A 324 -16.08 -2.02 -8.06
N ASN A 325 -16.96 -1.10 -7.67
CA ASN A 325 -18.18 -1.44 -6.94
C ASN A 325 -19.27 -2.03 -7.82
N HIS A 326 -19.47 -1.59 -9.06
CA HIS A 326 -20.57 -2.07 -9.90
C HIS A 326 -20.13 -2.28 -11.36
N PRO A 327 -20.64 -3.29 -12.10
CA PRO A 327 -20.23 -3.55 -13.49
C PRO A 327 -20.61 -2.44 -14.47
N LYS A 328 -21.67 -1.66 -14.21
CA LYS A 328 -22.09 -0.51 -15.05
C LYS A 328 -21.24 0.76 -14.85
N GLN A 329 -20.25 0.71 -13.98
CA GLN A 329 -19.33 1.83 -13.79
C GLN A 329 -18.64 2.23 -15.09
N HIS A 330 -18.33 3.52 -15.26
CA HIS A 330 -17.67 4.00 -16.47
C HIS A 330 -16.43 4.87 -16.16
N PRO A 331 -15.29 4.27 -15.75
CA PRO A 331 -14.06 5.02 -15.53
C PRO A 331 -13.51 5.54 -16.86
N HIS A 332 -13.31 6.85 -16.98
CA HIS A 332 -12.68 7.47 -18.15
C HIS A 332 -11.15 7.31 -18.10
N VAL A 333 -10.67 6.10 -18.37
CA VAL A 333 -9.25 5.75 -18.24
C VAL A 333 -8.38 6.56 -19.20
N LYS A 334 -7.45 7.32 -18.62
CA LYS A 334 -6.39 8.10 -19.28
C LYS A 334 -5.21 8.23 -18.30
N PRO A 335 -4.04 8.75 -18.72
CA PRO A 335 -2.94 8.98 -17.79
C PRO A 335 -3.40 9.79 -16.56
N ALA A 336 -3.03 9.33 -15.36
CA ALA A 336 -3.40 9.92 -14.07
C ALA A 336 -4.91 10.18 -13.86
N TYR A 337 -5.81 9.38 -14.47
CA TYR A 337 -7.26 9.65 -14.44
C TYR A 337 -7.89 9.72 -13.04
N GLN A 338 -7.24 9.18 -12.01
CA GLN A 338 -7.72 9.26 -10.62
C GLN A 338 -7.17 10.46 -9.85
N ALA A 339 -6.12 11.11 -10.36
CA ALA A 339 -5.49 12.27 -9.71
C ALA A 339 -6.46 13.43 -9.45
N PRO A 340 -7.45 13.74 -10.30
CA PRO A 340 -8.44 14.78 -9.98
C PRO A 340 -9.17 14.54 -8.65
N PHE A 341 -9.45 13.27 -8.29
CA PHE A 341 -10.06 12.95 -7.00
C PHE A 341 -9.08 13.07 -5.84
N ALA A 342 -7.82 12.67 -6.04
CA ALA A 342 -6.77 12.85 -5.06
C ALA A 342 -6.55 14.35 -4.76
N ILE A 343 -6.51 15.20 -5.79
CA ILE A 343 -6.36 16.65 -5.68
C ILE A 343 -7.55 17.26 -4.94
N LYS A 344 -8.78 16.87 -5.29
CA LYS A 344 -9.99 17.30 -4.57
C LYS A 344 -9.91 16.93 -3.08
N THR A 345 -9.45 15.71 -2.79
CA THR A 345 -9.31 15.22 -1.42
C THR A 345 -8.20 15.96 -0.66
N LYS A 346 -7.04 16.20 -1.28
CA LYS A 346 -5.94 16.97 -0.72
C LYS A 346 -6.36 18.39 -0.35
N ARG A 347 -7.16 19.05 -1.21
CA ARG A 347 -7.73 20.38 -0.92
C ARG A 347 -8.67 20.38 0.28
N ALA A 348 -9.46 19.32 0.48
CA ALA A 348 -10.39 19.21 1.59
C ALA A 348 -9.70 18.97 2.94
N VAL A 349 -8.61 18.19 2.95
CA VAL A 349 -7.93 17.78 4.19
C VAL A 349 -6.70 18.62 4.54
N GLY A 350 -6.10 19.31 3.55
CA GLY A 350 -4.88 20.10 3.72
C GLY A 350 -3.70 19.25 4.16
N ASP A 351 -2.98 19.71 5.19
CA ASP A 351 -1.79 19.05 5.73
C ASP A 351 -2.11 18.07 6.88
N LYS A 352 -3.39 17.87 7.21
CA LYS A 352 -3.79 16.93 8.27
C LYS A 352 -3.62 15.47 7.86
N LEU A 353 -3.54 15.20 6.55
CA LEU A 353 -3.45 13.87 5.98
C LEU A 353 -2.65 13.95 4.68
N HIS A 354 -1.70 13.04 4.49
CA HIS A 354 -1.03 12.92 3.19
C HIS A 354 -1.97 12.26 2.18
N VAL A 355 -1.88 12.66 0.92
CA VAL A 355 -2.73 12.10 -0.14
C VAL A 355 -1.86 11.61 -1.28
N GLY A 356 -2.00 10.33 -1.58
CA GLY A 356 -1.40 9.68 -2.74
C GLY A 356 -2.39 9.46 -3.87
N SER A 357 -1.89 9.34 -5.09
CA SER A 357 -2.70 8.94 -6.25
C SER A 357 -2.08 7.75 -6.96
N VAL A 358 -2.96 6.88 -7.48
CA VAL A 358 -2.63 5.76 -8.37
C VAL A 358 -3.33 5.92 -9.72
N GLY A 359 -3.04 5.06 -10.69
CA GLY A 359 -3.84 4.91 -11.92
C GLY A 359 -3.20 5.56 -13.14
N ALA A 360 -2.59 4.73 -13.99
CA ALA A 360 -1.95 5.14 -15.25
C ALA A 360 -0.95 6.31 -15.08
N ILE A 361 -0.15 6.28 -14.02
CA ILE A 361 1.03 7.14 -13.86
C ILE A 361 2.20 6.42 -14.54
N GLU A 362 2.55 6.84 -15.74
CA GLU A 362 3.32 6.03 -16.69
C GLU A 362 4.76 6.51 -16.92
N ASN A 363 5.11 7.73 -16.49
CA ASN A 363 6.46 8.28 -16.63
C ASN A 363 6.81 9.20 -15.45
N ALA A 364 8.11 9.49 -15.31
CA ALA A 364 8.64 10.25 -14.19
C ALA A 364 8.18 11.71 -14.18
N HIS A 365 8.02 12.36 -15.34
CA HIS A 365 7.56 13.75 -15.42
C HIS A 365 6.13 13.90 -14.89
N LEU A 366 5.21 13.03 -15.32
CA LEU A 366 3.84 13.02 -14.82
C LEU A 366 3.81 12.74 -13.31
N ALA A 367 4.59 11.77 -12.85
CA ALA A 367 4.71 11.47 -11.43
C ALA A 367 5.22 12.68 -10.62
N ASN A 368 6.23 13.40 -11.12
CA ASN A 368 6.79 14.56 -10.45
C ASN A 368 5.82 15.76 -10.48
N ASP A 369 5.14 15.99 -11.60
CA ASP A 369 4.15 17.06 -11.76
C ASP A 369 3.00 16.94 -10.76
N LEU A 370 2.51 15.71 -10.51
CA LEU A 370 1.48 15.44 -9.51
C LEU A 370 1.91 15.87 -8.09
N LEU A 371 3.21 15.84 -7.80
CA LEU A 371 3.76 16.21 -6.49
C LEU A 371 4.09 17.72 -6.42
N GLU A 372 4.73 18.27 -7.46
CA GLU A 372 5.19 19.66 -7.48
C GLU A 372 4.07 20.66 -7.79
N LYS A 373 3.23 20.35 -8.78
CA LYS A 373 2.22 21.27 -9.29
C LYS A 373 0.86 21.05 -8.62
N ASP A 374 0.49 19.79 -8.41
CA ASP A 374 -0.82 19.42 -7.88
C ASP A 374 -0.85 19.23 -6.36
N GLY A 375 0.32 19.24 -5.70
CA GLY A 375 0.46 19.22 -4.25
C GLY A 375 0.15 17.88 -3.59
N LEU A 376 0.18 16.78 -4.35
CA LEU A 376 0.06 15.44 -3.78
C LEU A 376 1.36 15.04 -3.07
N ASP A 377 1.26 14.07 -2.15
CA ASP A 377 2.36 13.72 -1.26
C ASP A 377 3.16 12.51 -1.75
N LEU A 378 2.49 11.58 -2.44
CA LEU A 378 3.01 10.28 -2.85
C LEU A 378 2.42 9.86 -4.21
N VAL A 379 3.20 9.16 -5.03
CA VAL A 379 2.67 8.46 -6.21
C VAL A 379 2.74 6.95 -6.01
N THR A 380 1.62 6.30 -6.26
CA THR A 380 1.48 4.84 -6.15
C THR A 380 1.48 4.26 -7.57
N VAL A 381 2.35 3.27 -7.82
CA VAL A 381 2.59 2.73 -9.16
C VAL A 381 2.40 1.22 -9.17
N GLY A 382 1.58 0.74 -10.10
CA GLY A 382 1.25 -0.68 -10.25
C GLY A 382 1.97 -1.34 -11.43
N ARG A 383 1.26 -1.45 -12.55
CA ARG A 383 1.69 -2.17 -13.78
C ARG A 383 3.11 -1.86 -14.27
N ALA A 384 3.61 -0.63 -14.09
CA ALA A 384 4.96 -0.28 -14.52
C ALA A 384 6.04 -1.06 -13.75
N PHE A 385 5.85 -1.31 -12.44
CA PHE A 385 6.77 -2.15 -11.66
C PHE A 385 6.72 -3.62 -12.07
N GLN A 386 5.55 -4.13 -12.48
CA GLN A 386 5.45 -5.50 -13.01
C GLN A 386 6.25 -5.69 -14.30
N LYS A 387 6.30 -4.65 -15.13
CA LYS A 387 7.08 -4.65 -16.37
C LYS A 387 8.58 -4.40 -16.11
N ASN A 388 8.90 -3.52 -15.16
CA ASN A 388 10.27 -3.12 -14.86
C ASN A 388 10.47 -2.98 -13.34
N PRO A 389 11.08 -3.98 -12.66
CA PRO A 389 11.46 -3.84 -11.26
C PRO A 389 12.43 -2.68 -11.00
N GLY A 390 13.23 -2.29 -12.00
CA GLY A 390 14.18 -1.17 -11.94
C GLY A 390 13.55 0.21 -12.20
N LEU A 391 12.22 0.36 -12.12
CA LEU A 391 11.50 1.57 -12.49
C LEU A 391 12.05 2.85 -11.84
N VAL A 392 12.40 2.80 -10.55
CA VAL A 392 12.92 3.96 -9.82
C VAL A 392 14.20 4.50 -10.44
N PHE A 393 15.07 3.61 -10.91
CA PHE A 393 16.32 3.99 -11.58
C PHE A 393 16.02 4.61 -12.95
N GLN A 394 15.14 3.98 -13.74
CA GLN A 394 14.70 4.53 -15.02
C GLN A 394 14.07 5.92 -14.87
N TRP A 395 13.20 6.11 -13.87
CA TRP A 395 12.55 7.39 -13.63
C TRP A 395 13.51 8.47 -13.12
N ALA A 396 14.59 8.07 -12.45
CA ALA A 396 15.65 8.99 -12.09
C ALA A 396 16.35 9.50 -13.35
N GLU A 397 16.69 8.60 -14.29
CA GLU A 397 17.26 8.96 -15.59
C GLU A 397 16.33 9.87 -16.42
N GLU A 398 15.02 9.60 -16.44
CA GLU A 398 14.03 10.45 -17.12
C GLU A 398 13.97 11.89 -16.56
N LEU A 399 14.36 12.10 -15.30
CA LEU A 399 14.38 13.41 -14.65
C LEU A 399 15.80 13.97 -14.48
N ASP A 400 16.79 13.42 -15.19
CA ASP A 400 18.21 13.78 -15.08
C ASP A 400 18.73 13.74 -13.62
N GLN A 401 18.16 12.86 -12.80
CA GLN A 401 18.49 12.66 -11.38
C GLN A 401 19.33 11.41 -11.19
N GLN A 402 20.41 11.49 -10.39
CA GLN A 402 21.12 10.31 -9.93
C GLN A 402 20.50 9.77 -8.64
N VAL A 403 20.40 8.45 -8.52
CA VAL A 403 19.97 7.77 -7.29
C VAL A 403 20.95 6.69 -6.90
N GLN A 404 21.03 6.41 -5.60
CA GLN A 404 21.80 5.28 -5.09
C GLN A 404 21.23 3.98 -5.67
N MET A 405 22.10 3.18 -6.27
CA MET A 405 21.80 1.79 -6.63
C MET A 405 22.26 0.83 -5.52
N PRO A 406 21.72 -0.39 -5.44
CA PRO A 406 22.20 -1.38 -4.49
C PRO A 406 23.70 -1.64 -4.66
N ASN A 407 24.43 -1.67 -3.55
CA ASN A 407 25.89 -1.79 -3.53
C ASN A 407 26.40 -2.99 -4.36
N GLN A 408 25.65 -4.08 -4.35
CA GLN A 408 25.98 -5.35 -5.01
C GLN A 408 26.01 -5.23 -6.55
N ILE A 409 25.20 -4.34 -7.13
CA ILE A 409 25.03 -4.22 -8.60
C ILE A 409 25.50 -2.87 -9.15
N ARG A 410 25.65 -1.84 -8.30
CA ARG A 410 25.98 -0.48 -8.75
C ARG A 410 27.29 -0.37 -9.52
N TRP A 411 28.27 -1.22 -9.21
CA TRP A 411 29.62 -1.12 -9.78
C TRP A 411 29.66 -1.37 -11.30
N GLY A 412 28.65 -2.05 -11.85
CA GLY A 412 28.50 -2.22 -13.30
C GLY A 412 28.09 -0.94 -14.03
N PHE A 413 27.57 0.06 -13.32
CA PHE A 413 27.07 1.32 -13.88
C PHE A 413 27.91 2.53 -13.41
N ALA A 414 28.33 2.53 -12.15
CA ALA A 414 29.06 3.63 -11.51
C ALA A 414 30.58 3.37 -11.35
N GLY A 415 31.09 2.23 -11.83
CA GLY A 415 32.48 1.83 -11.67
C GLY A 415 32.82 1.25 -10.30
N ARG A 416 34.09 0.85 -10.12
CA ARG A 416 34.55 0.15 -8.89
C ARG A 416 35.05 1.15 -7.83
N GLY A 417 34.58 1.01 -6.59
CA GLY A 417 35.28 1.49 -5.39
C GLY A 417 35.32 3.00 -5.14
N LYS A 418 34.41 3.81 -5.69
CA LYS A 418 34.25 5.24 -5.34
C LYS A 418 32.76 5.62 -5.23
N PRO A 419 32.34 6.47 -4.27
CA PRO A 419 31.01 7.06 -4.28
C PRO A 419 30.87 8.03 -5.47
N SER A 420 29.76 7.96 -6.20
CA SER A 420 29.33 9.01 -7.12
C SER A 420 28.33 9.92 -6.39
N GLY A 421 28.71 11.15 -6.04
CA GLY A 421 27.79 12.13 -5.44
C GLY A 421 27.56 12.01 -3.93
N THR A 422 26.88 13.02 -3.37
CA THR A 422 26.54 13.11 -1.94
C THR A 422 25.05 12.84 -1.73
N PRO A 423 24.63 11.98 -0.79
CA PRO A 423 23.21 11.73 -0.56
C PRO A 423 22.47 13.00 -0.12
N ILE A 424 21.23 13.18 -0.60
CA ILE A 424 20.37 14.24 -0.07
C ILE A 424 20.15 14.04 1.43
N LYS A 425 20.26 15.10 2.23
CA LYS A 425 19.99 15.04 3.66
C LYS A 425 18.48 14.97 3.89
N VAL A 426 18.07 14.15 4.85
CA VAL A 426 16.71 14.20 5.40
C VAL A 426 16.69 15.37 6.37
N GLU A 427 15.91 16.41 6.06
CA GLU A 427 15.65 17.52 6.99
C GLU A 427 14.71 17.11 8.13
#